data_AF-A0A3D5FIS9-F1
#
_entry.id   AF-A0A3D5FIS9-F1
#
_cell.length_a   1.000
_cell.length_b   1.000
_cell.length_c   1.000
_cell.angle_alpha   90.00
_cell.angle_beta   90.00
_cell.angle_gamma   90.00
#
_symmetry.space_group_name_H-M   'P 1'
#
loop_
_entity.id
_entity.type
_entity.pdbx_description
1 polymer ?
#
loop_
_entity_poly.entity_id
_entity_poly.type
_entity_poly.pdbx_seq_one_letter_code
_entity_poly.pdbx_strand_id
1 'polypeptide(L)'
;HNEFLRFSQRTYYLDSLTCIDDPFDFCVGAVNVKTGNVLGEMLHRALIGQNVFYALVRLEPRTPKESFMFQGPARFEKDGHGQTVLRFRGQVTIPYPEGNLFPAPDLATTFTAGPDSVLDPFLWVQAMDTPEAPDAVMKGEAEQVVSSAAEVFSYRYEIPGNPDQHAPVFEYTNHTQGGQFRLDSLSWVSFTNSRESKLKPGKHDTVTFSGFGVWDKNDVQTDSVLVNVQVSTAPKGQYVSIQIGAAVVSNVNTKPADIEQVRP
;
A
#
# COMPACT_ATOMS: atom_id res chain seq x y z
N HIS A 1 -6.13 -2.91 0.60
CA HIS A 1 -6.12 -1.56 1.21
C HIS A 1 -7.53 -1.19 1.62
N ASN A 2 -7.74 -0.76 2.87
CA ASN A 2 -9.03 -0.23 3.31
C ASN A 2 -8.97 1.29 3.21
N GLU A 3 -9.74 1.86 2.29
CA GLU A 3 -9.76 3.31 2.03
C GLU A 3 -10.90 4.02 2.76
N PHE A 4 -11.50 3.35 3.75
CA PHE A 4 -12.51 3.96 4.61
C PHE A 4 -12.31 3.53 6.06
N LEU A 5 -12.45 4.46 6.99
CA LEU A 5 -12.72 4.16 8.40
C LEU A 5 -14.21 4.34 8.63
N ARG A 6 -14.94 3.24 8.78
CA ARG A 6 -16.37 3.25 9.10
C ARG A 6 -16.56 3.19 10.60
N PHE A 7 -17.12 4.25 11.14
CA PHE A 7 -17.71 4.31 12.46
C PHE A 7 -19.24 4.19 12.31
N SER A 8 -19.94 3.84 13.40
CA SER A 8 -21.39 3.59 13.38
C SER A 8 -22.22 4.72 12.76
N GLN A 9 -21.74 5.97 12.82
CA GLN A 9 -22.45 7.14 12.31
C GLN A 9 -21.66 7.95 11.26
N ARG A 10 -20.41 7.58 10.96
CA ARG A 10 -19.50 8.40 10.16
C ARG A 10 -18.59 7.52 9.31
N THR A 11 -18.29 7.97 8.10
CA THR A 11 -17.34 7.31 7.21
C THR A 11 -16.25 8.30 6.86
N TYR A 12 -15.00 7.97 7.19
CA TYR A 12 -13.84 8.68 6.68
C TYR A 12 -13.44 8.08 5.34
N TYR A 13 -13.09 8.94 4.40
CA TYR A 13 -12.53 8.58 3.11
C TYR A 13 -11.02 8.76 3.23
N LEU A 14 -10.28 7.65 3.21
CA LEU A 14 -8.84 7.65 3.35
C LEU A 14 -8.21 7.82 1.98
N ASP A 15 -7.37 8.83 1.86
CA ASP A 15 -6.63 9.14 0.64
C ASP A 15 -5.17 9.49 0.98
N SER A 16 -4.31 9.49 -0.03
CA SER A 16 -2.89 9.79 0.04
C SER A 16 -2.13 8.86 0.99
N LEU A 17 -2.51 7.57 1.03
CA LEU A 17 -1.84 6.59 1.87
C LEU A 17 -0.39 6.40 1.40
N THR A 18 0.54 6.72 2.27
CA THR A 18 1.97 6.51 2.11
C THR A 18 2.53 5.95 3.41
N CYS A 19 3.56 5.12 3.30
CA CYS A 19 4.28 4.58 4.44
C CYS A 19 5.76 4.63 4.10
N ILE A 20 6.54 5.29 4.93
CA ILE A 20 7.99 5.43 4.74
C ILE A 20 8.64 4.95 6.03
N ASP A 21 9.63 4.07 5.91
CA ASP A 21 10.44 3.67 7.07
C ASP A 21 11.10 4.90 7.68
N ASP A 22 11.22 4.92 9.01
CA ASP A 22 11.92 6.02 9.67
C ASP A 22 13.39 6.00 9.24
N PRO A 23 13.90 7.03 8.53
CA PRO A 23 15.27 7.04 8.02
C PRO A 23 16.31 7.17 9.14
N PHE A 24 15.89 7.42 10.37
CA PHE A 24 16.75 7.57 11.54
C PHE A 24 16.65 6.39 12.53
N ASP A 25 15.89 5.34 12.22
CA ASP A 25 15.76 4.16 13.07
C ASP A 25 15.98 2.85 12.28
N PHE A 26 16.35 1.79 12.97
CA PHE A 26 16.60 0.48 12.39
C PHE A 26 15.72 -0.59 13.04
N CYS A 27 15.04 -1.37 12.21
CA CYS A 27 14.30 -2.53 12.69
C CYS A 27 15.29 -3.64 13.06
N VAL A 28 15.42 -3.94 14.36
CA VAL A 28 16.30 -5.01 14.87
C VAL A 28 15.45 -6.10 15.53
N GLY A 29 15.74 -7.35 15.18
CA GLY A 29 15.11 -8.52 15.80
C GLY A 29 16.05 -9.72 15.76
N ALA A 30 15.87 -10.65 16.70
CA ALA A 30 16.61 -11.90 16.72
C ALA A 30 15.74 -13.04 16.19
N VAL A 31 16.20 -13.81 15.21
CA VAL A 31 15.41 -14.90 14.62
C VAL A 31 15.86 -16.24 15.18
N ASN A 32 14.91 -17.05 15.65
CA ASN A 32 15.15 -18.47 15.90
C ASN A 32 15.16 -19.21 14.57
N VAL A 33 16.35 -19.51 14.05
CA VAL A 33 16.53 -20.19 12.75
C VAL A 33 15.90 -21.58 12.67
N LYS A 34 15.61 -22.23 13.80
CA LYS A 34 14.92 -23.54 13.81
C LYS A 34 13.43 -23.42 13.58
N THR A 35 12.82 -22.34 14.09
CA THR A 35 11.35 -22.16 14.05
C THR A 35 10.91 -21.08 13.08
N GLY A 36 11.83 -20.23 12.62
CA GLY A 36 11.53 -19.03 11.81
C GLY A 36 10.93 -17.88 12.62
N ASN A 37 10.63 -18.07 13.91
CA ASN A 37 10.04 -17.00 14.73
C ASN A 37 11.08 -15.94 15.08
N VAL A 38 10.68 -14.67 15.03
CA VAL A 38 11.41 -13.61 15.74
C VAL A 38 11.20 -13.81 17.24
N LEU A 39 12.30 -13.75 18.01
CA LEU A 39 12.30 -13.85 19.45
C LEU A 39 11.76 -12.55 20.03
N GLY A 40 10.70 -12.65 20.83
CA GLY A 40 9.97 -11.47 21.32
C GLY A 40 9.13 -10.85 20.21
N GLU A 41 9.06 -9.52 20.21
CA GLU A 41 8.35 -8.75 19.19
C GLU A 41 9.36 -7.99 18.32
N MET A 42 9.06 -7.89 17.04
CA MET A 42 9.80 -7.03 16.13
C MET A 42 9.27 -5.60 16.30
N LEU A 43 10.19 -4.65 16.42
CA LEU A 43 9.88 -3.23 16.36
C LEU A 43 10.13 -2.73 14.93
N HIS A 44 9.12 -2.11 14.35
CA HIS A 44 9.19 -1.43 13.05
C HIS A 44 8.77 0.02 13.21
N ARG A 45 9.64 0.97 12.84
CA ARG A 45 9.30 2.38 12.86
C ARG A 45 9.00 2.92 11.47
N ALA A 46 7.85 3.57 11.35
CA ALA A 46 7.43 4.16 10.09
C ALA A 46 6.63 5.44 10.29
N LEU A 47 6.73 6.33 9.31
CA LEU A 47 5.86 7.48 9.13
C LEU A 47 4.71 7.07 8.23
N ILE A 48 3.48 7.16 8.73
CA ILE A 48 2.28 6.98 7.91
C ILE A 48 1.79 8.34 7.46
N GLY A 49 1.71 8.53 6.15
CA GLY A 49 1.01 9.64 5.54
C GLY A 49 -0.40 9.19 5.13
N GLN A 50 -1.41 9.93 5.55
CA GLN A 50 -2.80 9.73 5.16
C GLN A 50 -3.57 11.02 5.44
N ASN A 51 -4.56 11.36 4.63
CA ASN A 51 -5.35 12.59 4.80
C ASN A 51 -5.96 12.77 6.21
N VAL A 52 -6.49 11.71 6.83
CA VAL A 52 -7.00 11.74 8.21
C VAL A 52 -5.89 12.03 9.20
N PHE A 53 -4.71 11.41 9.03
CA PHE A 53 -3.56 11.67 9.89
C PHE A 53 -3.03 13.10 9.73
N TYR A 54 -2.96 13.62 8.51
CA TYR A 54 -2.60 15.01 8.25
C TYR A 54 -3.59 15.99 8.89
N ALA A 55 -4.88 15.69 8.82
CA ALA A 55 -5.92 16.48 9.48
C ALA A 55 -5.77 16.43 11.01
N LEU A 56 -5.47 15.27 11.57
CA LEU A 56 -5.22 15.08 13.00
C LEU A 56 -4.05 15.94 13.49
N VAL A 57 -2.89 15.85 12.84
CA VAL A 57 -1.70 16.65 13.19
C VAL A 57 -1.94 18.15 13.04
N ARG A 58 -2.77 18.57 12.07
CA ARG A 58 -3.15 19.97 11.85
C ARG A 58 -4.11 20.50 12.91
N LEU A 59 -5.12 19.71 13.27
CA LEU A 59 -6.24 20.15 14.12
C LEU A 59 -6.02 19.89 15.61
N GLU A 60 -5.14 18.94 15.97
CA GLU A 60 -4.76 18.64 17.34
C GLU A 60 -3.24 18.79 17.53
N PRO A 61 -2.78 19.95 18.03
CA PRO A 61 -1.36 20.24 18.24
C PRO A 61 -0.64 19.27 19.17
N ARG A 62 -1.37 18.55 20.04
CA ARG A 62 -0.82 17.54 20.95
C ARG A 62 -0.56 16.18 20.28
N THR A 63 -0.96 16.00 19.02
CA THR A 63 -0.68 14.77 18.27
C THR A 63 0.82 14.59 18.13
N PRO A 64 1.39 13.43 18.53
CA PRO A 64 2.80 13.13 18.32
C PRO A 64 3.19 13.27 16.85
N LYS A 65 4.34 13.90 16.60
CA LYS A 65 4.90 14.11 15.24
C LYS A 65 6.06 13.18 14.92
N GLU A 66 6.37 12.28 15.83
CA GLU A 66 7.38 11.24 15.65
C GLU A 66 6.83 10.07 14.84
N SER A 67 7.71 9.21 14.35
CA SER A 67 7.32 7.96 13.68
C SER A 67 6.62 7.01 14.65
N PHE A 68 5.68 6.25 14.13
CA PHE A 68 4.95 5.24 14.87
C PHE A 68 5.85 4.04 15.17
N MET A 69 5.78 3.55 16.41
CA MET A 69 6.50 2.37 16.88
C MET A 69 5.61 1.14 16.72
N PHE A 70 5.51 0.59 15.51
CA PHE A 70 4.75 -0.64 15.29
C PHE A 70 5.48 -1.81 15.91
N GLN A 71 4.89 -2.40 16.95
CA GLN A 71 5.47 -3.53 17.64
C GLN A 71 4.56 -4.75 17.48
N GLY A 72 5.14 -5.92 17.26
CA GLY A 72 4.37 -7.15 17.25
C GLY A 72 5.12 -8.36 16.70
N PRO A 73 4.44 -9.51 16.59
CA PRO A 73 5.07 -10.75 16.19
C PRO A 73 5.52 -10.69 14.73
N ALA A 74 6.71 -11.23 14.48
CA ALA A 74 7.22 -11.51 13.15
C ALA A 74 7.69 -12.96 13.04
N ARG A 75 7.48 -13.58 11.87
CA ARG A 75 7.96 -14.93 11.61
C ARG A 75 8.21 -15.18 10.14
N PHE A 76 9.22 -16.00 9.87
CA PHE A 76 9.46 -16.64 8.60
C PHE A 76 8.72 -17.97 8.58
N GLU A 77 7.87 -18.18 7.58
CA GLU A 77 7.14 -19.44 7.39
C GLU A 77 7.21 -19.89 5.93
N LYS A 78 6.80 -21.14 5.68
CA LYS A 78 6.62 -21.64 4.32
C LYS A 78 5.19 -21.41 3.88
N ASP A 79 5.00 -20.86 2.68
CA ASP A 79 3.67 -20.75 2.08
C ASP A 79 3.17 -22.11 1.54
N GLY A 80 2.00 -22.11 0.90
CA GLY A 80 1.42 -23.31 0.26
C GLY A 80 2.28 -23.90 -0.87
N HIS A 81 3.35 -23.24 -1.28
CA HIS A 81 4.29 -23.64 -2.33
C HIS A 81 5.71 -23.91 -1.81
N GLY A 82 5.95 -23.82 -0.50
CA GLY A 82 7.28 -24.03 0.09
C GLY A 82 8.22 -22.82 0.02
N GLN A 83 7.74 -21.66 -0.44
CA GLN A 83 8.51 -20.40 -0.49
C GLN A 83 8.61 -19.80 0.90
N THR A 84 9.76 -19.16 1.20
CA THR A 84 9.93 -18.47 2.48
C THR A 84 9.18 -17.14 2.45
N VAL A 85 8.31 -16.94 3.43
CA VAL A 85 7.51 -15.72 3.60
C VAL A 85 7.78 -15.15 4.99
N LEU A 86 8.20 -13.89 5.04
CA LEU A 86 8.17 -13.09 6.26
C LEU A 86 6.76 -12.54 6.44
N ARG A 87 6.22 -12.72 7.63
CA ARG A 87 5.00 -12.04 8.09
C ARG A 87 5.33 -11.22 9.32
N PHE A 88 4.92 -9.97 9.32
CA PHE A 88 4.97 -9.09 10.49
C PHE A 88 3.58 -8.49 10.72
N ARG A 89 3.17 -8.44 11.99
CA ARG A 89 1.90 -7.87 12.43
C ARG A 89 2.19 -6.86 13.53
N GLY A 90 2.55 -5.65 13.14
CA GLY A 90 2.78 -4.56 14.07
C GLY A 90 1.49 -3.80 14.39
N GLN A 91 1.34 -3.42 15.65
CA GLN A 91 0.30 -2.50 16.12
C GLN A 91 0.91 -1.55 17.16
N VAL A 92 0.34 -0.37 17.27
CA VAL A 92 0.61 0.54 18.38
C VAL A 92 -0.72 1.04 18.92
N THR A 93 -0.87 1.05 20.24
CA THR A 93 -2.01 1.67 20.91
C THR A 93 -1.54 2.96 21.54
N ILE A 94 -2.07 4.08 21.05
CA ILE A 94 -1.74 5.42 21.53
C ILE A 94 -2.92 5.90 22.36
N PRO A 95 -2.75 6.14 23.66
CA PRO A 95 -3.77 6.78 24.47
C PRO A 95 -4.21 8.11 23.83
N TYR A 96 -5.52 8.33 23.73
CA TYR A 96 -6.09 9.56 23.20
C TYR A 96 -6.93 10.24 24.28
N PRO A 97 -6.30 11.04 25.18
CA PRO A 97 -6.98 11.59 26.34
C PRO A 97 -8.25 12.37 26.03
N GLU A 98 -9.20 12.32 26.98
CA GLU A 98 -10.40 13.15 26.94
C GLU A 98 -10.04 14.62 26.73
N GLY A 99 -10.80 15.31 25.86
CA GLY A 99 -10.50 16.70 25.51
C GLY A 99 -9.54 16.87 24.33
N ASN A 100 -8.93 15.81 23.82
CA ASN A 100 -8.21 15.85 22.54
C ASN A 100 -9.18 15.99 21.36
N LEU A 101 -8.73 16.61 20.27
CA LEU A 101 -9.55 16.89 19.09
C LEU A 101 -9.30 15.84 18.01
N PHE A 102 -10.32 15.09 17.59
CA PHE A 102 -10.21 14.19 16.45
C PHE A 102 -10.83 14.85 15.21
N PRO A 103 -10.21 14.78 14.01
CA PRO A 103 -10.76 15.36 12.80
C PRO A 103 -12.12 14.74 12.48
N ALA A 104 -13.10 15.54 12.07
CA ALA A 104 -14.34 15.03 11.50
C ALA A 104 -14.13 14.54 10.05
N PRO A 105 -15.10 13.84 9.43
CA PRO A 105 -14.95 13.33 8.06
C PRO A 105 -14.72 14.39 6.98
N ASP A 106 -15.05 15.66 7.25
CA ASP A 106 -14.74 16.80 6.38
C ASP A 106 -13.26 17.22 6.45
N LEU A 107 -12.49 16.62 7.37
CA LEU A 107 -11.09 16.90 7.66
C LEU A 107 -10.81 18.35 8.09
N ALA A 108 -11.84 19.15 8.37
CA ALA A 108 -11.76 20.58 8.65
C ALA A 108 -12.33 20.93 10.03
N THR A 109 -13.35 20.20 10.49
CA THR A 109 -13.93 20.33 11.83
C THR A 109 -13.43 19.23 12.76
N THR A 110 -13.76 19.34 14.05
CA THR A 110 -13.25 18.43 15.09
C THR A 110 -14.36 17.90 15.99
N PHE A 111 -14.10 16.72 16.55
CA PHE A 111 -14.81 16.16 17.69
C PHE A 111 -13.90 16.19 18.90
N THR A 112 -14.49 16.41 20.07
CA THR A 112 -13.79 16.18 21.33
C THR A 112 -13.80 14.68 21.63
N ALA A 113 -12.62 14.11 21.84
CA ALA A 113 -12.43 12.75 22.30
C ALA A 113 -13.05 12.59 23.70
N GLY A 114 -13.82 11.51 23.86
CA GLY A 114 -14.38 11.12 25.16
C GLY A 114 -13.39 10.33 26.01
N PRO A 115 -13.80 9.92 27.22
CA PRO A 115 -12.99 9.05 28.07
C PRO A 115 -12.63 7.74 27.34
N ASP A 116 -11.48 7.15 27.72
CA ASP A 116 -10.97 5.88 27.20
C ASP A 116 -10.74 5.82 25.68
N SER A 117 -10.66 6.97 25.00
CA SER A 117 -10.35 7.00 23.57
C SER A 117 -8.90 6.59 23.32
N VAL A 118 -8.67 5.87 22.21
CA VAL A 118 -7.35 5.43 21.76
C VAL A 118 -7.23 5.58 20.24
N LEU A 119 -6.00 5.71 19.76
CA LEU A 119 -5.65 5.48 18.37
C LEU A 119 -4.95 4.13 18.29
N ASP A 120 -5.43 3.23 17.44
CA ASP A 120 -4.82 1.91 17.19
C ASP A 120 -4.27 1.78 15.74
N PRO A 121 -3.24 2.54 15.35
CA PRO A 121 -2.53 2.29 14.10
C PRO A 121 -1.96 0.88 14.03
N PHE A 122 -1.99 0.30 12.82
CA PHE A 122 -1.39 -1.00 12.56
C PHE A 122 -0.58 -0.99 11.25
N LEU A 123 0.48 -1.79 11.20
CA LEU A 123 1.34 -1.98 10.03
C LEU A 123 1.64 -3.46 9.86
N TRP A 124 1.07 -4.07 8.83
CA TRP A 124 1.24 -5.49 8.57
C TRP A 124 2.01 -5.66 7.28
N VAL A 125 3.11 -6.42 7.37
CA VAL A 125 4.03 -6.62 6.26
C VAL A 125 4.03 -8.10 5.89
N GLN A 126 3.93 -8.36 4.60
CA GLN A 126 4.23 -9.65 4.01
C GLN A 126 5.36 -9.43 3.00
N ALA A 127 6.50 -10.08 3.23
CA ALA A 127 7.58 -10.13 2.26
C ALA A 127 7.83 -11.58 1.88
N MET A 128 8.13 -11.83 0.60
CA MET A 128 8.36 -13.18 0.09
C MET A 128 9.67 -13.20 -0.63
N ASP A 129 10.42 -14.28 -0.40
CA ASP A 129 11.61 -14.56 -1.19
C ASP A 129 11.14 -14.96 -2.59
N THR A 130 11.31 -14.06 -3.55
CA THR A 130 11.08 -14.36 -4.96
C THR A 130 12.34 -15.02 -5.51
N PRO A 131 12.32 -16.30 -5.93
CA PRO A 131 13.45 -16.87 -6.67
C PRO A 131 13.75 -16.03 -7.92
N GLU A 132 14.94 -16.21 -8.50
CA GLU A 132 15.43 -15.50 -9.70
C GLU A 132 14.30 -15.08 -10.65
N ALA A 133 14.33 -13.79 -11.02
CA ALA A 133 13.47 -13.12 -11.99
C ALA A 133 12.66 -14.12 -12.83
N PRO A 134 11.38 -14.37 -12.50
CA PRO A 134 10.64 -15.42 -13.17
C PRO A 134 10.62 -15.12 -14.68
N ASP A 135 10.74 -16.15 -15.52
CA ASP A 135 10.43 -16.08 -16.97
C ASP A 135 8.90 -15.87 -17.17
N ALA A 136 8.30 -15.02 -16.35
CA ALA A 136 6.92 -14.64 -16.34
C ALA A 136 6.81 -13.21 -16.83
N VAL A 137 5.85 -12.99 -17.72
CA VAL A 137 5.35 -11.66 -18.06
C VAL A 137 3.94 -11.60 -17.52
N MET A 138 3.69 -10.72 -16.54
CA MET A 138 2.33 -10.43 -16.12
C MET A 138 1.79 -9.27 -16.95
N LYS A 139 0.59 -9.46 -17.47
CA LYS A 139 -0.11 -8.48 -18.28
C LYS A 139 -1.53 -8.30 -17.77
N GLY A 140 -2.03 -7.10 -17.94
CA GLY A 140 -3.40 -6.77 -17.62
C GLY A 140 -3.75 -5.38 -18.10
N GLU A 141 -5.03 -5.16 -18.28
CA GLU A 141 -5.57 -3.89 -18.72
C GLU A 141 -6.98 -3.73 -18.18
N ALA A 142 -7.41 -2.49 -18.02
CA ALA A 142 -8.78 -2.15 -17.75
C ALA A 142 -9.06 -0.73 -18.23
N GLU A 143 -10.31 -0.50 -18.65
CA GLU A 143 -10.77 0.80 -19.12
C GLU A 143 -11.90 1.34 -18.25
N GLN A 144 -11.94 2.66 -18.07
CA GLN A 144 -13.03 3.36 -17.39
C GLN A 144 -13.32 2.81 -15.98
N VAL A 145 -12.27 2.41 -15.28
CA VAL A 145 -12.32 1.90 -13.91
C VAL A 145 -12.61 3.04 -12.96
N VAL A 146 -13.56 2.84 -12.05
CA VAL A 146 -13.87 3.81 -10.99
C VAL A 146 -13.05 3.47 -9.76
N SER A 147 -12.20 4.39 -9.36
CA SER A 147 -11.43 4.31 -8.12
C SER A 147 -12.32 4.47 -6.89
N SER A 148 -11.74 4.19 -5.72
CA SER A 148 -12.34 4.42 -4.42
C SER A 148 -12.71 5.87 -4.14
N ALA A 149 -11.90 6.81 -4.64
CA ALA A 149 -12.10 8.26 -4.58
C ALA A 149 -13.01 8.81 -5.70
N ALA A 150 -13.71 7.92 -6.43
CA ALA A 150 -14.59 8.25 -7.55
C ALA A 150 -13.89 8.88 -8.77
N GLU A 151 -12.56 8.81 -8.85
CA GLU A 151 -11.83 9.11 -10.08
C GLU A 151 -11.97 7.97 -11.08
N VAL A 152 -12.10 8.32 -12.36
CA VAL A 152 -12.21 7.37 -13.47
C VAL A 152 -10.87 7.27 -14.19
N PHE A 153 -10.36 6.05 -14.36
CA PHE A 153 -9.05 5.81 -14.96
C PHE A 153 -9.01 4.56 -15.85
N SER A 154 -8.03 4.51 -16.73
CA SER A 154 -7.67 3.31 -17.51
C SER A 154 -6.20 2.99 -17.29
N TYR A 155 -5.83 1.72 -17.43
CA TYR A 155 -4.43 1.30 -17.40
C TYR A 155 -4.21 0.08 -18.28
N ARG A 156 -2.95 -0.09 -18.71
CA ARG A 156 -2.44 -1.27 -19.37
C ARG A 156 -1.02 -1.53 -18.89
N TYR A 157 -0.70 -2.79 -18.62
CA TYR A 157 0.64 -3.19 -18.22
C TYR A 157 1.05 -4.50 -18.86
N GLU A 158 2.35 -4.62 -19.12
CA GLU A 158 3.05 -5.82 -19.51
C GLU A 158 4.42 -5.77 -18.86
N ILE A 159 4.55 -6.42 -17.70
CA ILE A 159 5.73 -6.33 -16.84
C ILE A 159 6.43 -7.69 -16.80
N PRO A 160 7.66 -7.78 -17.33
CA PRO A 160 8.47 -8.99 -17.28
C PRO A 160 9.18 -9.13 -15.94
N GLY A 161 9.39 -10.38 -15.51
CA GLY A 161 10.30 -10.70 -14.41
C GLY A 161 11.76 -10.47 -14.77
N ASN A 162 12.12 -10.73 -16.02
CA ASN A 162 13.44 -10.45 -16.57
C ASN A 162 13.38 -9.35 -17.65
N PRO A 163 13.78 -8.10 -17.36
CA PRO A 163 13.71 -6.99 -18.32
C PRO A 163 14.68 -7.13 -19.49
N ASP A 164 15.69 -8.02 -19.43
CA ASP A 164 16.62 -8.24 -20.54
C ASP A 164 15.96 -9.03 -21.69
N GLN A 165 14.90 -9.78 -21.40
CA GLN A 165 14.19 -10.60 -22.39
C GLN A 165 13.00 -9.88 -23.03
N HIS A 166 12.41 -8.90 -22.33
CA HIS A 166 11.22 -8.21 -22.79
C HIS A 166 11.17 -6.78 -22.24
N ALA A 167 10.73 -5.82 -23.06
CA ALA A 167 10.64 -4.44 -22.60
C ALA A 167 9.40 -4.24 -21.71
N PRO A 168 9.53 -3.61 -20.53
CA PRO A 168 8.38 -3.34 -19.68
C PRO A 168 7.47 -2.28 -20.32
N VAL A 169 6.17 -2.51 -20.27
CA VAL A 169 5.15 -1.55 -20.71
C VAL A 169 4.23 -1.22 -19.54
N PHE A 170 4.04 0.07 -19.30
CA PHE A 170 2.95 0.55 -18.46
C PHE A 170 2.43 1.89 -18.98
N GLU A 171 1.12 1.93 -19.19
CA GLU A 171 0.37 3.07 -19.68
C GLU A 171 -0.81 3.29 -18.73
N TYR A 172 -1.05 4.54 -18.38
CA TYR A 172 -2.10 4.93 -17.46
C TYR A 172 -2.75 6.24 -17.90
N THR A 173 -4.06 6.32 -17.80
CA THR A 173 -4.83 7.54 -18.08
C THR A 173 -5.79 7.79 -16.94
N ASN A 174 -5.68 8.97 -16.33
CA ASN A 174 -6.69 9.49 -15.42
C ASN A 174 -7.67 10.37 -16.19
N HIS A 175 -8.88 9.87 -16.45
CA HIS A 175 -9.92 10.59 -17.19
C HIS A 175 -10.52 11.74 -16.38
N THR A 176 -10.56 11.61 -15.06
CA THR A 176 -11.09 12.66 -14.17
C THR A 176 -10.13 13.84 -14.05
N GLN A 177 -8.83 13.57 -13.91
CA GLN A 177 -7.80 14.59 -13.76
C GLN A 177 -7.20 15.06 -15.10
N GLY A 178 -7.50 14.37 -16.20
CA GLY A 178 -7.07 14.69 -17.56
C GLY A 178 -5.58 14.48 -17.82
N GLY A 179 -4.95 13.50 -17.17
CA GLY A 179 -3.52 13.25 -17.29
C GLY A 179 -3.18 11.82 -17.70
N GLN A 180 -2.01 11.64 -18.32
CA GLN A 180 -1.53 10.37 -18.83
C GLN A 180 -0.12 10.09 -18.33
N PHE A 181 0.19 8.83 -18.09
CA PHE A 181 1.52 8.36 -17.73
C PHE A 181 1.96 7.27 -18.70
N ARG A 182 3.23 7.34 -19.13
CA ARG A 182 3.89 6.27 -19.86
C ARG A 182 5.22 5.96 -19.19
N LEU A 183 5.43 4.68 -18.86
CA LEU A 183 6.67 4.20 -18.29
C LEU A 183 7.80 4.23 -19.34
N ASP A 184 8.98 4.70 -18.94
CA ASP A 184 10.19 4.62 -19.76
C ASP A 184 11.22 3.66 -19.17
N SER A 185 11.33 3.58 -17.84
CA SER A 185 12.30 2.74 -17.14
C SER A 185 11.66 2.05 -15.94
N LEU A 186 11.78 0.73 -15.90
CA LEU A 186 11.43 -0.08 -14.74
C LEU A 186 12.61 -0.08 -13.75
N SER A 187 12.37 0.31 -12.50
CA SER A 187 13.40 0.32 -11.46
C SER A 187 13.35 -0.94 -10.59
N TRP A 188 12.16 -1.50 -10.38
CA TRP A 188 11.96 -2.68 -9.55
C TRP A 188 10.65 -3.39 -9.90
N VAL A 189 10.65 -4.72 -9.76
CA VAL A 189 9.46 -5.56 -9.90
C VAL A 189 9.50 -6.71 -8.90
N SER A 190 8.34 -7.11 -8.42
CA SER A 190 8.13 -8.31 -7.61
C SER A 190 6.85 -9.03 -8.02
N PHE A 191 6.95 -10.35 -8.09
CA PHE A 191 5.84 -11.25 -8.39
C PHE A 191 5.51 -12.06 -7.15
N THR A 192 4.26 -11.98 -6.74
CA THR A 192 3.80 -12.49 -5.45
C THR A 192 2.50 -13.25 -5.59
N ASN A 193 2.20 -14.06 -4.58
CA ASN A 193 0.95 -14.76 -4.45
C ASN A 193 0.17 -14.25 -3.23
N SER A 194 -1.13 -14.07 -3.42
CA SER A 194 -2.07 -13.84 -2.33
C SER A 194 -2.08 -15.04 -1.36
N ARG A 195 -2.50 -14.80 -0.12
CA ARG A 195 -2.52 -15.84 0.92
C ARG A 195 -3.35 -17.07 0.54
N GLU A 196 -4.43 -16.88 -0.20
CA GLU A 196 -5.32 -17.95 -0.65
C GLU A 196 -5.00 -18.45 -2.06
N SER A 197 -3.88 -18.03 -2.63
CA SER A 197 -3.51 -18.43 -3.99
C SER A 197 -3.39 -19.95 -4.10
N LYS A 198 -3.95 -20.49 -5.19
CA LYS A 198 -3.85 -21.91 -5.57
C LYS A 198 -3.10 -22.08 -6.89
N LEU A 199 -2.40 -21.02 -7.33
CA LEU A 199 -1.65 -21.03 -8.57
C LEU A 199 -0.50 -22.03 -8.48
N LYS A 200 -0.07 -22.57 -9.62
CA LYS A 200 1.10 -23.48 -9.65
C LYS A 200 2.38 -22.69 -9.40
N PRO A 201 3.46 -23.32 -8.91
CA PRO A 201 4.77 -22.66 -8.83
C PRO A 201 5.16 -21.98 -10.15
N GLY A 202 5.73 -20.78 -10.07
CA GLY A 202 6.06 -19.93 -11.23
C GLY A 202 4.87 -19.19 -11.84
N LYS A 203 3.66 -19.32 -11.27
CA LYS A 203 2.52 -18.46 -11.57
C LYS A 203 2.22 -17.57 -10.37
N HIS A 204 1.85 -16.34 -10.68
CA HIS A 204 1.65 -15.27 -9.71
C HIS A 204 0.30 -14.61 -9.95
N ASP A 205 -0.41 -14.29 -8.87
CA ASP A 205 -1.67 -13.53 -8.94
C ASP A 205 -1.47 -12.04 -8.68
N THR A 206 -0.30 -11.65 -8.16
CA THR A 206 -0.02 -10.27 -7.78
C THR A 206 1.32 -9.81 -8.37
N VAL A 207 1.31 -8.69 -9.06
CA VAL A 207 2.52 -7.98 -9.52
C VAL A 207 2.61 -6.63 -8.81
N THR A 208 3.79 -6.31 -8.29
CA THR A 208 4.12 -4.99 -7.77
C THR A 208 5.33 -4.48 -8.53
N PHE A 209 5.30 -3.24 -8.99
CA PHE A 209 6.42 -2.65 -9.70
C PHE A 209 6.53 -1.15 -9.47
N SER A 210 7.75 -0.65 -9.65
CA SER A 210 8.09 0.76 -9.58
C SER A 210 8.96 1.15 -10.76
N GLY A 211 8.88 2.42 -11.16
CA GLY A 211 9.71 2.92 -12.25
C GLY A 211 9.52 4.40 -12.49
N PHE A 212 10.14 4.88 -13.56
CA PHE A 212 10.14 6.28 -13.96
C PHE A 212 9.63 6.41 -15.39
N GLY A 213 8.92 7.50 -15.65
CA GLY A 213 8.37 7.77 -16.97
C GLY A 213 7.96 9.22 -17.14
N VAL A 214 7.14 9.46 -18.16
CA VAL A 214 6.61 10.78 -18.49
C VAL A 214 5.17 10.89 -18.01
N TRP A 215 4.87 11.96 -17.30
CA TRP A 215 3.51 12.41 -17.04
C TRP A 215 3.17 13.55 -18.01
N ASP A 216 2.07 13.40 -18.74
CA ASP A 216 1.54 14.42 -19.66
C ASP A 216 0.19 14.90 -19.16
N LYS A 217 0.04 16.22 -18.98
CA LYS A 217 -1.22 16.86 -18.64
C LYS A 217 -1.30 18.25 -19.24
N ASN A 218 -2.37 18.52 -19.97
CA ASN A 218 -2.63 19.81 -20.63
C ASN A 218 -1.45 20.26 -21.52
N ASP A 219 -0.91 19.35 -22.33
CA ASP A 219 0.25 19.57 -23.21
C ASP A 219 1.56 19.94 -22.47
N VAL A 220 1.62 19.68 -21.15
CA VAL A 220 2.83 19.84 -20.33
C VAL A 220 3.34 18.47 -19.94
N GLN A 221 4.54 18.15 -20.41
CA GLN A 221 5.24 16.92 -20.07
C GLN A 221 6.18 17.15 -18.89
N THR A 222 6.11 16.25 -17.92
CA THR A 222 7.03 16.15 -16.79
C THR A 222 7.75 14.81 -16.88
N ASP A 223 9.05 14.86 -17.13
CA ASP A 223 9.89 13.67 -17.22
C ASP A 223 10.30 13.13 -15.85
N SER A 224 10.75 11.87 -15.83
CA SER A 224 11.29 11.21 -14.63
C SER A 224 10.30 11.16 -13.45
N VAL A 225 9.01 11.10 -13.74
CA VAL A 225 7.97 10.97 -12.72
C VAL A 225 7.93 9.53 -12.23
N LEU A 226 8.04 9.36 -10.90
CA LEU A 226 7.96 8.05 -10.25
C LEU A 226 6.55 7.46 -10.39
N VAL A 227 6.47 6.17 -10.66
CA VAL A 227 5.24 5.38 -10.51
C VAL A 227 5.48 4.22 -9.54
N ASN A 228 4.47 3.93 -8.72
CA ASN A 228 4.33 2.69 -7.97
C ASN A 228 3.00 2.04 -8.32
N VAL A 229 3.02 0.77 -8.71
CA VAL A 229 1.83 0.02 -9.09
C VAL A 229 1.79 -1.31 -8.35
N GLN A 230 0.62 -1.69 -7.88
CA GLN A 230 0.32 -3.04 -7.43
C GLN A 230 -0.99 -3.52 -8.05
N VAL A 231 -0.97 -4.68 -8.70
CA VAL A 231 -2.15 -5.31 -9.27
C VAL A 231 -2.27 -6.72 -8.72
N SER A 232 -3.40 -7.02 -8.08
CA SER A 232 -3.79 -8.35 -7.65
C SER A 232 -4.97 -8.84 -8.48
N THR A 233 -4.84 -10.04 -9.01
CA THR A 233 -5.87 -10.76 -9.78
C THR A 233 -6.46 -11.94 -8.99
N ALA A 234 -6.06 -12.10 -7.73
CA ALA A 234 -6.51 -13.17 -6.85
C ALA A 234 -8.04 -13.18 -6.70
N PRO A 235 -8.74 -14.32 -6.85
CA PRO A 235 -10.22 -14.35 -6.93
C PRO A 235 -11.00 -13.66 -5.81
N LYS A 236 -10.45 -13.60 -4.58
CA LYS A 236 -11.09 -12.94 -3.42
C LYS A 236 -10.42 -11.65 -2.97
N GLY A 237 -9.42 -11.19 -3.72
CA GLY A 237 -8.59 -10.05 -3.35
C GLY A 237 -8.15 -9.28 -4.57
N GLN A 238 -9.02 -9.16 -5.59
CA GLN A 238 -8.72 -8.38 -6.77
C GLN A 238 -8.68 -6.90 -6.41
N TYR A 239 -7.57 -6.25 -6.73
CA TYR A 239 -7.44 -4.80 -6.63
C TYR A 239 -6.33 -4.29 -7.54
N VAL A 240 -6.36 -3.00 -7.78
CA VAL A 240 -5.33 -2.22 -8.46
C VAL A 240 -5.02 -1.03 -7.57
N SER A 241 -3.75 -0.71 -7.41
CA SER A 241 -3.25 0.49 -6.76
C SER A 241 -2.22 1.13 -7.68
N ILE A 242 -2.40 2.40 -8.03
CA ILE A 242 -1.50 3.15 -8.92
C ILE A 242 -1.24 4.51 -8.27
N GLN A 243 0.03 4.79 -8.03
CA GLN A 243 0.50 6.06 -7.50
C GLN A 243 1.51 6.68 -8.48
N ILE A 244 1.20 7.87 -8.96
CA ILE A 244 2.06 8.67 -9.85
C ILE A 244 2.59 9.87 -9.08
N GLY A 245 3.88 10.14 -9.21
CA GLY A 245 4.57 11.27 -8.57
C GLY A 245 4.44 11.22 -7.04
N ALA A 246 4.77 10.08 -6.43
CA ALA A 246 4.62 9.85 -4.98
C ALA A 246 3.19 10.12 -4.45
N ALA A 247 2.18 9.72 -5.24
CA ALA A 247 0.76 9.96 -4.97
C ALA A 247 0.32 11.43 -4.99
N VAL A 248 1.20 12.38 -5.36
CA VAL A 248 0.86 13.80 -5.48
C VAL A 248 0.23 14.13 -6.83
N VAL A 249 0.67 13.45 -7.89
CA VAL A 249 0.18 13.69 -9.26
C VAL A 249 -1.11 12.93 -9.51
N SER A 250 -1.14 11.64 -9.15
CA SER A 250 -2.33 10.82 -9.22
C SER A 250 -2.23 9.66 -8.23
N ASN A 251 -3.36 9.29 -7.62
CA ASN A 251 -3.44 8.23 -6.63
C ASN A 251 -4.79 7.53 -6.75
N VAL A 252 -4.82 6.38 -7.41
CA VAL A 252 -6.06 5.63 -7.62
C VAL A 252 -5.91 4.21 -7.11
N ASN A 253 -6.93 3.73 -6.40
CA ASN A 253 -7.05 2.32 -6.06
C ASN A 253 -8.47 1.83 -6.31
N THR A 254 -8.60 0.54 -6.64
CA THR A 254 -9.91 -0.11 -6.73
C THR A 254 -10.30 -0.70 -5.38
N LYS A 255 -11.62 -0.73 -5.15
CA LYS A 255 -12.20 -1.34 -3.96
C LYS A 255 -12.13 -2.87 -4.09
N PRO A 256 -11.77 -3.61 -3.04
CA PRO A 256 -12.08 -5.02 -3.00
C PRO A 256 -13.60 -5.20 -3.05
N ALA A 257 -14.06 -6.20 -3.80
CA ALA A 257 -15.50 -6.46 -3.99
C ALA A 257 -16.23 -6.77 -2.67
N ASP A 258 -15.51 -7.35 -1.70
CA ASP A 258 -15.99 -7.63 -0.35
C ASP A 258 -14.91 -7.28 0.68
N ILE A 259 -15.21 -6.32 1.56
CA ILE A 259 -14.27 -5.81 2.56
C ILE A 259 -14.00 -6.82 3.68
N GLU A 260 -14.94 -7.74 3.95
CA GLU A 260 -14.79 -8.79 4.95
C GLU A 260 -13.83 -9.89 4.47
N GLN A 261 -13.65 -10.05 3.15
CA GLN A 261 -12.72 -11.05 2.57
C GLN A 261 -11.27 -10.57 2.51
N VAL A 262 -11.03 -9.27 2.58
CA VAL A 262 -9.68 -8.69 2.68
C VAL A 262 -9.28 -8.38 4.12
N ARG A 263 -10.15 -8.70 5.10
CA ARG A 263 -9.74 -8.74 6.50
C ARG A 263 -8.77 -9.93 6.68
N PRO A 264 -7.56 -9.67 7.17
CA PRO A 264 -6.49 -10.67 7.30
C PRO A 264 -6.71 -11.75 8.38
#